data_AF-A0AAJ6B2R3-F1
#
_entry.id   AF-A0AAJ6B2R3-F1
#
_cell.length_a   1.000
_cell.length_b   1.000
_cell.length_c   1.000
_cell.angle_alpha   90.00
_cell.angle_beta   90.00
_cell.angle_gamma   90.00
#
_symmetry.space_group_name_H-M   'P 1'
#
loop_
_entity.id
_entity.type
_entity.pdbx_description
1 polymer ?
#
loop_
_entity_poly.entity_id
_entity_poly.type
_entity_poly.pdbx_seq_one_letter_code
_entity_poly.pdbx_strand_id
1 'polypeptide(L)'
;MTRPADIPEDVYERAAILCDRYRDEQDDIVFVSRILMEVDPLRARRMGLTTRQAEVLDYIEKYQVEHPNSSPAYSQIAKDLGLVSKGNVHRLVHALADRGAISLGASRAQSISIVGRA
;
A
#
# COMPACT_ATOMS: atom_id res chain seq x y z
N MET A 1 -9.29 29.41 -6.30
CA MET A 1 -7.86 29.06 -6.20
C MET A 1 -7.45 28.41 -7.50
N THR A 2 -6.35 28.87 -8.11
CA THR A 2 -5.82 28.28 -9.34
C THR A 2 -5.04 27.00 -8.99
N ARG A 3 -5.26 25.91 -9.73
CA ARG A 3 -4.53 24.64 -9.58
C ARG A 3 -3.01 24.89 -9.76
N PRO A 4 -2.15 24.44 -8.84
CA PRO A 4 -0.69 24.43 -9.04
C PRO A 4 -0.28 23.57 -10.25
N ALA A 5 0.73 24.03 -11.02
CA ALA A 5 1.11 23.39 -12.28
C ALA A 5 1.70 21.97 -12.11
N ASP A 6 2.24 21.67 -10.94
CA ASP A 6 2.86 20.40 -10.54
C ASP A 6 1.84 19.31 -10.15
N ILE A 7 0.57 19.66 -9.96
CA ILE A 7 -0.49 18.71 -9.60
C ILE A 7 -1.30 18.36 -10.84
N PRO A 8 -1.38 17.08 -11.28
CA PRO A 8 -2.21 16.67 -12.41
C PRO A 8 -3.68 17.11 -12.26
N GLU A 9 -4.34 17.43 -13.38
CA GLU A 9 -5.71 17.98 -13.38
C GLU A 9 -6.72 17.00 -12.78
N ASP A 10 -6.66 15.73 -13.17
CA ASP A 10 -7.51 14.66 -12.66
C ASP A 10 -7.37 14.47 -11.14
N VAL A 11 -6.13 14.61 -10.63
CA VAL A 11 -5.85 14.54 -9.19
C VAL A 11 -6.45 15.74 -8.46
N TYR A 12 -6.29 16.94 -8.99
CA TYR A 12 -6.83 18.16 -8.38
C TYR A 12 -8.36 18.19 -8.40
N GLU A 13 -8.99 17.80 -9.50
CA GLU A 13 -10.46 17.68 -9.60
C GLU A 13 -11.01 16.69 -8.58
N ARG A 14 -10.40 15.50 -8.49
CA ARG A 14 -10.80 14.49 -7.52
C ARG A 14 -10.60 14.97 -6.08
N ALA A 15 -9.50 15.67 -5.79
CA ALA A 15 -9.26 16.28 -4.49
C ALA A 15 -10.33 17.34 -4.17
N ALA A 16 -10.68 18.21 -5.11
CA ALA A 16 -11.71 19.23 -4.93
C ALA A 16 -13.08 18.64 -4.60
N ILE A 17 -13.48 17.55 -5.27
CA ILE A 17 -14.73 16.82 -5.00
C ILE A 17 -14.74 16.26 -3.57
N LEU A 18 -13.62 15.65 -3.14
CA LEU A 18 -13.53 15.08 -1.80
C LEU A 18 -13.51 16.17 -0.72
N CYS A 19 -12.78 17.27 -0.94
CA CYS A 19 -12.78 18.42 -0.05
C CYS A 19 -14.18 19.03 0.07
N ASP A 20 -14.93 19.12 -1.02
CA ASP A 20 -16.29 19.65 -1.00
C ASP A 20 -17.25 18.71 -0.23
N ARG A 21 -17.13 17.40 -0.45
CA ARG A 21 -17.93 16.38 0.26
C ARG A 21 -17.74 16.43 1.78
N TYR A 22 -16.52 16.70 2.24
CA TYR A 22 -16.17 16.71 3.66
C TYR A 22 -15.95 18.12 4.21
N ARG A 23 -16.47 19.15 3.52
CA ARG A 23 -16.26 20.57 3.84
C ARG A 23 -16.65 20.97 5.27
N ASP A 24 -17.67 20.31 5.83
CA ASP A 24 -18.20 20.63 7.17
C ASP A 24 -17.43 19.94 8.30
N GLU A 25 -16.45 19.08 7.99
CA GLU A 25 -15.60 18.44 8.98
C GLU A 25 -14.57 19.44 9.51
N GLN A 26 -14.76 19.89 10.76
CA GLN A 26 -13.89 20.87 11.41
C GLN A 26 -12.64 20.23 12.03
N ASP A 27 -12.63 18.91 12.21
CA ASP A 27 -11.47 18.18 12.70
C ASP A 27 -10.58 17.76 11.53
N ASP A 28 -9.40 18.39 11.44
CA ASP A 28 -8.42 18.13 10.39
C ASP A 28 -8.01 16.66 10.29
N ILE A 29 -7.91 15.95 11.43
CA ILE A 29 -7.54 14.54 11.45
C ILE A 29 -8.65 13.70 10.83
N VAL A 30 -9.91 13.98 11.18
CA VAL A 30 -11.06 13.26 10.64
C VAL A 30 -11.24 13.54 9.15
N PHE A 31 -11.06 14.79 8.73
CA PHE A 31 -11.11 15.20 7.33
C PHE A 31 -10.07 14.44 6.49
N VAL A 32 -8.79 14.48 6.91
CA VAL A 32 -7.69 13.78 6.23
C VAL A 32 -7.93 12.27 6.22
N SER A 33 -8.41 11.70 7.33
CA SER A 33 -8.71 10.26 7.42
C SER A 33 -9.76 9.83 6.40
N ARG A 34 -10.87 10.58 6.29
CA ARG A 34 -11.94 10.28 5.32
C ARG A 34 -11.48 10.43 3.89
N ILE A 35 -10.68 11.45 3.59
CA ILE A 35 -10.03 11.60 2.29
C ILE A 35 -9.19 10.35 2.00
N LEU A 36 -8.23 10.01 2.88
CA LEU A 36 -7.34 8.87 2.70
C LEU A 36 -8.10 7.56 2.46
N MET A 37 -9.23 7.33 3.14
CA MET A 37 -10.08 6.15 2.93
C MET A 37 -10.73 6.09 1.54
N GLU A 38 -10.99 7.23 0.90
CA GLU A 38 -11.62 7.32 -0.43
C GLU A 38 -10.63 7.43 -1.58
N VAL A 39 -9.49 8.06 -1.37
CA VAL A 39 -8.38 8.05 -2.35
C VAL A 39 -7.53 6.80 -2.23
N ASP A 40 -7.81 5.91 -1.27
CA ASP A 40 -6.94 4.81 -0.87
C ASP A 40 -6.39 4.01 -2.07
N PRO A 41 -5.14 4.25 -2.47
CA PRO A 41 -4.48 3.46 -3.49
C PRO A 41 -4.30 2.02 -3.02
N LEU A 42 -4.29 1.77 -1.70
CA LEU A 42 -4.17 0.45 -1.10
C LEU A 42 -5.42 -0.38 -1.38
N ARG A 43 -6.63 0.21 -1.34
CA ARG A 43 -7.85 -0.49 -1.80
C ARG A 43 -7.73 -0.92 -3.26
N ALA A 44 -7.29 -0.02 -4.15
CA ALA A 44 -7.07 -0.37 -5.55
C ALA A 44 -6.00 -1.48 -5.71
N ARG A 45 -4.90 -1.42 -4.94
CA ARG A 45 -3.85 -2.45 -4.93
C ARG A 45 -4.31 -3.80 -4.38
N ARG A 46 -5.32 -3.80 -3.49
CA ARG A 46 -5.93 -5.02 -2.93
C ARG A 46 -6.97 -5.64 -3.87
N MET A 47 -7.49 -4.91 -4.85
CA MET A 47 -8.45 -5.44 -5.82
C MET A 47 -7.81 -6.57 -6.63
N GLY A 48 -8.45 -7.76 -6.63
CA GLY A 48 -7.94 -8.95 -7.33
C GLY A 48 -6.89 -9.77 -6.57
N LEU A 49 -6.58 -9.40 -5.33
CA LEU A 49 -5.80 -10.23 -4.41
C LEU A 49 -6.71 -11.25 -3.71
N THR A 50 -6.18 -12.45 -3.45
CA THR A 50 -6.83 -13.35 -2.48
C THR A 50 -6.67 -12.79 -1.06
N THR A 51 -7.51 -13.23 -0.12
CA THR A 51 -7.40 -12.83 1.29
C THR A 51 -5.98 -13.01 1.83
N ARG A 52 -5.33 -14.13 1.50
CA ARG A 52 -3.98 -14.42 1.97
C ARG A 52 -2.90 -13.56 1.33
N GLN A 53 -3.09 -13.15 0.08
CA GLN A 53 -2.21 -12.20 -0.59
C GLN A 53 -2.33 -10.81 0.03
N ALA A 54 -3.57 -10.37 0.30
CA ALA A 54 -3.83 -9.10 0.98
C ALA A 54 -3.20 -9.08 2.38
N GLU A 55 -3.35 -10.15 3.17
CA GLU A 55 -2.71 -10.25 4.50
C GLU A 55 -1.17 -10.13 4.43
N VAL A 56 -0.53 -10.74 3.43
CA VAL A 56 0.91 -10.63 3.22
C VAL A 56 1.31 -9.22 2.82
N LEU A 57 0.53 -8.58 1.94
CA LEU A 57 0.77 -7.18 1.54
C LEU A 57 0.67 -6.25 2.75
N ASP A 58 -0.41 -6.37 3.52
CA ASP A 58 -0.67 -5.56 4.73
C ASP A 58 0.45 -5.73 5.76
N TYR A 59 0.94 -6.96 5.92
CA TYR A 59 2.07 -7.23 6.80
C TYR A 59 3.36 -6.54 6.32
N ILE A 60 3.68 -6.62 5.03
CA ILE A 60 4.87 -5.97 4.44
C ILE A 60 4.76 -4.45 4.59
N GLU A 61 3.58 -3.88 4.32
CA GLU A 61 3.30 -2.46 4.45
C GLU A 61 3.51 -1.98 5.88
N LYS A 62 2.90 -2.68 6.84
CA LYS A 62 3.05 -2.37 8.27
C LYS A 62 4.50 -2.49 8.72
N TYR A 63 5.19 -3.55 8.32
CA TYR A 63 6.61 -3.74 8.67
C TYR A 63 7.48 -2.58 8.17
N GLN A 64 7.26 -2.09 6.95
CA GLN A 64 8.03 -0.98 6.38
C GLN A 64 7.72 0.38 7.02
N VAL A 65 6.52 0.55 7.57
CA VAL A 65 6.19 1.73 8.38
C VAL A 65 6.93 1.68 9.71
N GLU A 66 6.97 0.52 10.36
CA GLU A 66 7.66 0.31 11.64
C GLU A 66 9.19 0.29 11.50
N HIS A 67 9.71 -0.18 10.37
CA HIS A 67 11.13 -0.33 10.07
C HIS A 67 11.49 0.37 8.75
N PRO A 68 11.69 1.71 8.78
CA PRO A 68 12.03 2.47 7.60
C PRO A 68 13.27 1.91 6.90
N ASN A 69 13.21 1.73 5.57
CA ASN A 69 14.27 1.18 4.72
C ASN A 69 14.60 -0.32 4.89
N SER A 70 13.78 -1.09 5.61
CA SER A 70 13.92 -2.55 5.72
C SER A 70 12.69 -3.26 5.19
N SER A 71 12.87 -4.45 4.61
CA SER A 71 11.75 -5.32 4.26
C SER A 71 11.84 -6.64 5.01
N PRO A 72 10.70 -7.27 5.35
CA PRO A 72 10.70 -8.45 6.19
C PRO A 72 11.31 -9.64 5.44
N ALA A 73 12.06 -10.47 6.16
CA ALA A 73 12.51 -11.76 5.65
C ALA A 73 11.32 -12.72 5.49
N TYR A 74 11.38 -13.65 4.52
CA TYR A 74 10.30 -14.63 4.31
C TYR A 74 10.04 -15.51 5.54
N SER A 75 11.05 -15.79 6.36
CA SER A 75 10.86 -16.48 7.66
C SER A 75 10.00 -15.67 8.62
N GLN A 76 10.17 -14.35 8.64
CA GLN A 76 9.47 -13.48 9.56
C GLN A 76 8.00 -13.36 9.16
N ILE A 77 7.74 -13.16 7.86
CA ILE A 77 6.37 -13.22 7.29
C ILE A 77 5.72 -14.57 7.62
N ALA A 78 6.45 -15.67 7.45
CA ALA A 78 5.90 -17.00 7.73
C ALA A 78 5.52 -17.16 9.21
N LYS A 79 6.41 -16.75 10.11
CA LYS A 79 6.22 -16.84 11.55
C LYS A 79 5.04 -16.00 12.01
N ASP A 80 5.00 -14.73 11.61
CA ASP A 80 4.04 -13.76 12.15
C ASP A 80 2.62 -13.94 11.57
N LEU A 81 2.52 -14.48 10.34
CA LEU A 81 1.23 -14.81 9.74
C LEU A 81 0.81 -16.28 9.96
N GLY A 82 1.62 -17.09 10.64
CA GLY A 82 1.33 -18.52 10.85
C GLY A 82 1.29 -19.34 9.56
N LEU A 83 2.14 -19.03 8.58
CA LEU A 83 2.25 -19.77 7.34
C LEU A 83 3.14 -21.01 7.50
N VAL A 84 2.74 -22.10 6.85
CA VAL A 84 3.38 -23.42 6.94
C VAL A 84 4.87 -23.41 6.55
N SER A 85 5.27 -22.59 5.57
CA SER A 85 6.65 -22.60 5.08
C SER A 85 7.08 -21.31 4.38
N LYS A 86 8.41 -21.10 4.33
CA LYS A 86 9.04 -20.06 3.51
C LYS A 86 8.67 -20.18 2.02
N GLY A 87 8.48 -21.41 1.52
CA GLY A 87 8.06 -21.65 0.14
C GLY A 87 6.66 -21.13 -0.15
N ASN A 88 5.74 -21.23 0.82
CA ASN A 88 4.41 -20.64 0.67
C ASN A 88 4.47 -19.11 0.63
N VAL A 89 5.27 -18.49 1.51
CA VAL A 89 5.53 -17.04 1.48
C VAL A 89 6.10 -16.60 0.13
N HIS A 90 7.11 -17.32 -0.37
CA HIS A 90 7.70 -17.02 -1.68
C HIS A 90 6.65 -16.99 -2.78
N ARG A 91 5.74 -17.98 -2.82
CA ARG A 91 4.65 -18.01 -3.83
C ARG A 91 3.72 -16.82 -3.69
N LEU A 92 3.33 -16.45 -2.46
CA LEU A 92 2.44 -15.31 -2.22
C LEU A 92 3.10 -13.98 -2.61
N VAL A 93 4.36 -13.78 -2.24
CA VAL A 93 5.14 -12.57 -2.56
C VAL A 93 5.33 -12.43 -4.07
N HIS A 94 5.70 -13.49 -4.78
CA HIS A 94 5.80 -13.43 -6.24
C HIS A 94 4.44 -13.16 -6.91
N ALA A 95 3.36 -13.77 -6.42
CA ALA A 95 2.02 -13.50 -6.94
C ALA A 95 1.55 -12.05 -6.70
N LEU A 96 2.03 -11.38 -5.64
CA LEU A 96 1.83 -9.95 -5.41
C LEU A 96 2.63 -9.11 -6.41
N ALA A 97 3.87 -9.51 -6.69
CA ALA A 97 4.73 -8.84 -7.66
C ALA A 97 4.16 -8.92 -9.09
N ASP A 98 3.69 -10.10 -9.49
CA ASP A 98 3.05 -10.33 -10.80
C ASP A 98 1.79 -9.47 -11.01
N ARG A 99 1.10 -9.11 -9.91
CA ARG A 99 -0.08 -8.24 -9.91
C ARG A 99 0.25 -6.75 -9.80
N GLY A 100 1.53 -6.39 -9.72
CA GLY A 100 1.98 -5.00 -9.59
C GLY A 100 1.72 -4.38 -8.21
N ALA A 101 1.41 -5.19 -7.19
CA ALA A 101 1.23 -4.68 -5.82
C ALA A 101 2.58 -4.35 -5.15
N ILE A 102 3.62 -5.11 -5.49
CA ILE A 102 5.00 -4.92 -5.02
C ILE A 102 6.00 -5.10 -6.15
N SER A 103 7.24 -4.68 -5.95
CA SER A 103 8.38 -4.97 -6.81
C SER A 103 9.46 -5.68 -6.00
N LEU A 104 10.19 -6.57 -6.67
CA LEU A 104 11.27 -7.34 -6.08
C LEU A 104 12.59 -6.91 -6.72
N GLY A 105 13.53 -6.43 -5.91
CA GLY A 105 14.88 -6.10 -6.39
C GLY A 105 15.64 -7.38 -6.75
N ALA A 106 16.20 -7.43 -7.97
CA ALA A 106 16.93 -8.59 -8.46
C ALA A 106 18.06 -9.03 -7.51
N SER A 107 18.00 -10.29 -7.09
CA SER A 107 19.08 -11.03 -6.43
C SER A 107 19.62 -10.47 -5.10
N ARG A 108 18.83 -9.69 -4.36
CA ARG A 108 19.19 -9.27 -2.99
C ARG A 108 18.16 -9.76 -1.98
N ALA A 109 18.64 -10.27 -0.84
CA ALA A 109 17.75 -10.56 0.28
C ALA A 109 17.07 -9.27 0.75
N GLN A 110 15.79 -9.36 1.15
CA GLN A 110 15.04 -8.23 1.71
C GLN A 110 14.95 -7.02 0.75
N SER A 111 14.67 -7.26 -0.53
CA SER A 111 14.51 -6.24 -1.57
C SER A 111 13.06 -6.02 -2.01
N ILE A 112 12.10 -6.09 -1.09
CA ILE A 112 10.68 -5.84 -1.42
C ILE A 112 10.41 -4.33 -1.37
N SER A 113 9.90 -3.76 -2.45
CA SER A 113 9.39 -2.38 -2.48
C SER A 113 7.90 -2.35 -2.86
N ILE A 114 7.15 -1.41 -2.31
CA ILE A 114 5.73 -1.24 -2.64
C ILE A 114 5.63 -0.36 -3.89
N VAL A 115 4.93 -0.83 -4.93
CA VAL A 115 4.78 -0.07 -6.19
C VAL A 115 3.97 1.19 -5.95
N GLY A 116 4.49 2.35 -6.35
CA GLY A 116 3.86 3.66 -6.16
C GLY A 116 4.19 4.35 -4.83
N ARG A 117 5.20 3.88 -4.10
CA ARG A 117 5.98 4.69 -3.15
C ARG A 117 7.34 4.95 -3.82
N ALA A 118 7.57 6.20 -4.23
CA ALA A 118 8.88 6.71 -4.64
C ALA A 118 9.18 7.94 -3.78
#